data_AF-H1DHN9-F1
#
_entry.id   AF-H1DHN9-F1
#
_cell.length_a   1.000
_cell.length_b   1.000
_cell.length_c   1.000
_cell.angle_alpha   90.00
_cell.angle_beta   90.00
_cell.angle_gamma   90.00
#
_symmetry.space_group_name_H-M   'P 1'
#
loop_
_entity.id
_entity.type
_entity.pdbx_description
1 polymer ?
#
loop_
_entity_poly.entity_id
_entity_poly.type
_entity_poly.pdbx_seq_one_letter_code
_entity_poly.pdbx_strand_id
1 'polypeptide(L)'
;MGLLDYIYNEGKGGNEEQQNEKSVEDEKKLLQLKPPSMPEEDFKAALSVFSPERISELYNGFDPQSTKPFYEQLYKVVKTSPVEPDEKRLQASRNLASLGDALSLIIQSIAATQGSFIEKRDPRLSASHQADLNIQRLKDVYKKDKEVYDNGLIGAQMKDIEGNQSLYQHDRAALLNLLAKMREANFRNKRFIGEMNYRYDKLKNDEKEQKLRIRQLAASNQLKREKLDWDKARHQLIQKDTPKGYIDFYNSQTGMTYRVAEKKWKANYTQIFNQIKNDLFKIYPLLKSAEKLGSLKPSEKEEYVKQFMYDNPDAIGFLESIADKKFQDGTPIPKPEIPQLTEIQFRAISALAQKYQKDEIKALSEIANFLKSQGFKQEDVKALLKAIQE
;
A
#
# COMPACT_ATOMS: atom_id res chain seq x y z
N MET A 1 -20.75 26.29 -11.39
CA MET A 1 -20.88 25.94 -12.82
C MET A 1 -20.73 24.44 -12.94
N GLY A 2 -21.74 23.80 -13.53
CA GLY A 2 -22.14 22.42 -13.23
C GLY A 2 -21.52 21.36 -14.12
N LEU A 3 -21.53 20.13 -13.59
CA LEU A 3 -21.20 18.82 -14.18
C LEU A 3 -22.00 18.45 -15.46
N LEU A 4 -22.67 19.40 -16.10
CA LEU A 4 -23.46 19.21 -17.32
C LEU A 4 -22.74 19.71 -18.59
N ASP A 5 -21.67 20.50 -18.47
CA ASP A 5 -20.88 20.94 -19.63
C ASP A 5 -19.85 19.90 -20.11
N TYR A 6 -19.68 18.78 -19.38
CA TYR A 6 -18.77 17.70 -19.79
C TYR A 6 -19.42 16.67 -20.74
N ILE A 7 -20.75 16.69 -20.88
CA ILE A 7 -21.49 15.67 -21.66
C ILE A 7 -21.87 16.19 -23.06
N TYR A 8 -21.65 17.47 -23.37
CA TYR A 8 -22.10 18.12 -24.62
C TYR A 8 -20.96 18.57 -25.55
N ASN A 9 -19.81 17.90 -25.52
CA ASN A 9 -18.75 18.04 -26.52
C ASN A 9 -18.37 16.68 -27.13
N GLU A 10 -19.36 15.84 -27.45
CA GLU A 10 -19.22 14.86 -28.54
C GLU A 10 -19.48 15.59 -29.85
N GLY A 11 -18.42 15.93 -30.58
CA GLY A 11 -18.61 16.65 -31.83
C GLY A 11 -17.37 17.07 -32.61
N LYS A 12 -16.22 16.39 -32.49
CA LYS A 12 -15.13 16.38 -33.51
C LYS A 12 -14.33 15.07 -33.45
N GLY A 13 -15.02 13.93 -33.58
CA GLY A 13 -14.38 12.64 -33.85
C GLY A 13 -13.87 12.61 -35.30
N GLY A 14 -12.57 12.48 -35.47
CA GLY A 14 -11.95 12.35 -36.78
C GLY A 14 -10.42 12.37 -36.76
N ASN A 15 -9.81 13.08 -35.80
CA ASN A 15 -8.34 13.16 -35.69
C ASN A 15 -7.77 12.49 -34.42
N GLU A 16 -8.54 12.36 -33.34
CA GLU A 16 -8.06 11.77 -32.08
C GLU A 16 -8.02 10.23 -32.13
N GLU A 17 -8.97 9.57 -32.79
CA GLU A 17 -8.96 8.11 -32.96
C GLU A 17 -7.80 7.64 -33.85
N GLN A 18 -7.50 8.35 -34.95
CA GLN A 18 -6.36 8.01 -35.81
C GLN A 18 -5.00 8.31 -35.15
N GLN A 19 -4.91 9.33 -34.27
CA GLN A 19 -3.71 9.60 -33.50
C GLN A 19 -3.50 8.58 -32.37
N ASN A 20 -4.58 8.13 -31.71
CA ASN A 20 -4.53 7.07 -30.71
C ASN A 20 -4.18 5.71 -31.33
N GLU A 21 -4.74 5.36 -32.49
CA GLU A 21 -4.42 4.09 -33.17
C GLU A 21 -2.97 4.04 -33.65
N LYS A 22 -2.45 5.15 -34.23
CA LYS A 22 -1.02 5.25 -34.60
C LYS A 22 -0.10 5.15 -33.37
N SER A 23 -0.45 5.84 -32.27
CA SER A 23 0.30 5.78 -31.01
C SER A 23 0.36 4.38 -30.43
N VAL A 24 -0.75 3.62 -30.49
CA VAL A 24 -0.82 2.25 -29.96
C VAL A 24 -0.10 1.25 -30.86
N GLU A 25 -0.14 1.43 -32.19
CA GLU A 25 0.65 0.62 -33.12
C GLU A 25 2.15 0.88 -33.00
N ASP A 26 2.57 2.13 -32.82
CA ASP A 26 3.97 2.50 -32.64
C ASP A 26 4.51 2.01 -31.29
N GLU A 27 3.72 2.06 -30.21
CA GLU A 27 4.07 1.39 -28.94
C GLU A 27 4.22 -0.12 -29.10
N LYS A 28 3.32 -0.79 -29.83
CA LYS A 28 3.42 -2.24 -30.08
C LYS A 28 4.66 -2.60 -30.89
N LYS A 29 5.06 -1.77 -31.87
CA LYS A 29 6.30 -1.98 -32.65
C LYS A 29 7.54 -1.80 -31.79
N LEU A 30 7.57 -0.78 -30.92
CA LEU A 30 8.67 -0.58 -29.98
C LEU A 30 8.81 -1.75 -29.00
N LEU A 31 7.70 -2.29 -28.51
CA LEU A 31 7.67 -3.43 -27.59
C LEU A 31 8.19 -4.74 -28.22
N GLN A 32 8.15 -4.89 -29.55
CA GLN A 32 8.74 -6.04 -30.24
C GLN A 32 10.28 -6.04 -30.20
N LEU A 33 10.90 -4.87 -30.00
CA LEU A 33 12.36 -4.73 -29.88
C LEU A 33 12.87 -5.02 -28.46
N LYS A 34 11.97 -5.39 -27.55
CA LYS A 34 12.30 -5.73 -26.16
C LYS A 34 13.20 -6.96 -26.09
N PRO A 35 14.27 -6.94 -25.28
CA PRO A 35 15.05 -8.14 -24.97
C PRO A 35 14.17 -9.24 -24.34
N PRO A 36 14.31 -10.53 -24.72
CA PRO A 36 13.47 -11.61 -24.21
C PRO A 36 13.51 -11.77 -22.69
N SER A 37 14.66 -11.50 -22.09
CA SER A 37 14.93 -11.60 -20.66
C SER A 37 14.54 -10.38 -19.85
N MET A 38 14.03 -9.31 -20.49
CA MET A 38 13.66 -8.06 -19.84
C MET A 38 12.14 -8.00 -19.60
N PRO A 39 11.65 -7.63 -18.40
CA PRO A 39 10.23 -7.34 -18.17
C PRO A 39 9.73 -6.17 -19.02
N GLU A 40 8.46 -6.19 -19.42
CA GLU A 40 7.88 -5.15 -20.27
C GLU A 40 7.86 -3.76 -19.59
N GLU A 41 7.51 -3.72 -18.30
CA GLU A 41 7.52 -2.49 -17.51
C GLU A 41 8.92 -1.85 -17.45
N ASP A 42 9.95 -2.68 -17.28
CA ASP A 42 11.34 -2.24 -17.23
C ASP A 42 11.77 -1.67 -18.59
N PHE A 43 11.35 -2.30 -19.70
CA PHE A 43 11.67 -1.83 -21.04
C PHE A 43 11.02 -0.48 -21.35
N LYS A 44 9.72 -0.32 -21.01
CA LYS A 44 9.03 0.98 -21.13
C LYS A 44 9.71 2.07 -20.32
N ALA A 45 10.19 1.76 -19.12
CA ALA A 45 10.95 2.71 -18.32
C ALA A 45 12.30 3.07 -18.97
N ALA A 46 13.01 2.09 -19.52
CA ALA A 46 14.29 2.31 -20.19
C ALA A 46 14.17 3.15 -21.47
N LEU A 47 13.07 3.01 -22.21
CA LEU A 47 12.79 3.80 -23.43
C LEU A 47 12.73 5.32 -23.18
N SER A 48 12.53 5.76 -21.93
CA SER A 48 12.55 7.20 -21.60
C SER A 48 13.94 7.84 -21.69
N VAL A 49 15.01 7.03 -21.65
CA VAL A 49 16.40 7.51 -21.62
C VAL A 49 17.24 6.91 -22.74
N PHE A 50 16.98 5.67 -23.15
CA PHE A 50 17.78 4.93 -24.13
C PHE A 50 16.94 4.51 -25.33
N SER A 51 17.58 4.41 -26.50
CA SER A 51 16.93 3.84 -27.69
C SER A 51 16.69 2.32 -27.52
N PRO A 52 15.70 1.73 -28.20
CA PRO A 52 15.44 0.29 -28.15
C PRO A 52 16.67 -0.57 -28.45
N GLU A 53 17.44 -0.17 -29.46
CA GLU A 53 18.65 -0.87 -29.92
C GLU A 53 19.72 -0.81 -28.82
N ARG A 54 19.91 0.38 -28.22
CA ARG A 54 20.88 0.56 -27.15
C ARG A 54 20.50 -0.25 -25.91
N ILE A 55 19.21 -0.34 -25.59
CA ILE A 55 18.73 -1.18 -24.48
C ILE A 55 19.07 -2.64 -24.75
N SER A 56 18.84 -3.12 -25.97
CA SER A 56 19.16 -4.49 -26.37
C SER A 56 20.65 -4.81 -26.27
N GLU A 57 21.51 -3.91 -26.75
CA GLU A 57 22.97 -4.03 -26.59
C GLU A 57 23.39 -4.10 -25.11
N LEU A 58 22.90 -3.17 -24.29
CA LEU A 58 23.24 -3.09 -22.85
C LEU A 58 22.75 -4.31 -22.05
N TYR A 59 21.71 -4.99 -22.52
CA TYR A 59 21.14 -6.17 -21.89
C TYR A 59 21.82 -7.47 -22.35
N ASN A 60 22.23 -7.56 -23.62
CA ASN A 60 22.80 -8.78 -24.22
C ASN A 60 24.30 -8.95 -23.99
N GLY A 61 25.02 -7.89 -23.61
CA GLY A 61 26.45 -7.95 -23.35
C GLY A 61 27.27 -7.02 -24.24
N PHE A 62 28.51 -6.76 -23.84
CA PHE A 62 29.45 -6.01 -24.67
C PHE A 62 30.01 -6.92 -25.78
N ASP A 63 29.84 -6.53 -27.04
CA ASP A 63 30.45 -7.20 -28.18
C ASP A 63 31.69 -6.40 -28.67
N PRO A 64 32.91 -6.94 -28.48
CA PRO A 64 34.14 -6.29 -28.94
C PRO A 64 34.23 -6.11 -30.47
N GLN A 65 33.47 -6.86 -31.27
CA GLN A 65 33.49 -6.73 -32.73
C GLN A 65 32.64 -5.57 -33.24
N SER A 66 31.67 -5.11 -32.44
CA SER A 66 30.82 -3.95 -32.75
C SER A 66 31.49 -2.59 -32.44
N THR A 67 32.71 -2.63 -31.90
CA THR A 67 33.48 -1.47 -31.43
C THR A 67 33.75 -0.48 -32.58
N LYS A 68 33.50 0.81 -32.35
CA LYS A 68 33.84 1.86 -33.32
C LYS A 68 35.38 2.05 -33.38
N PRO A 69 36.03 1.87 -34.54
CA PRO A 69 37.49 1.85 -34.65
C PRO A 69 38.04 3.28 -34.79
N PHE A 70 38.18 4.03 -33.69
CA PHE A 70 38.71 5.39 -33.72
C PHE A 70 40.24 5.42 -33.66
N TYR A 71 40.83 4.82 -32.63
CA TYR A 71 42.28 4.74 -32.46
C TYR A 71 42.93 3.89 -33.54
N GLU A 72 42.28 2.81 -34.00
CA GLU A 72 42.75 2.02 -35.12
C GLU A 72 42.87 2.88 -36.40
N GLN A 73 41.84 3.64 -36.74
CA GLN A 73 41.85 4.52 -37.92
C GLN A 73 42.90 5.62 -37.77
N LEU A 74 42.98 6.25 -36.60
CA LEU A 74 43.99 7.27 -36.31
C LEU A 74 45.40 6.70 -36.45
N TYR A 75 45.64 5.48 -35.96
CA TYR A 75 46.93 4.81 -36.09
C TYR A 75 47.30 4.56 -37.55
N LYS A 76 46.37 4.04 -38.36
CA LYS A 76 46.58 3.80 -39.80
C LYS A 76 46.86 5.09 -40.59
N VAL A 77 46.32 6.23 -40.17
CA VAL A 77 46.57 7.54 -40.80
C VAL A 77 47.92 8.11 -40.39
N VAL A 78 48.30 7.99 -39.12
CA VAL A 78 49.52 8.59 -38.56
C VAL A 78 50.76 7.74 -38.81
N LYS A 79 50.61 6.42 -38.86
CA LYS A 79 51.71 5.48 -39.10
C LYS A 79 51.57 4.85 -40.48
N THR A 80 52.60 5.03 -41.31
CA THR A 80 52.67 4.38 -42.62
C THR A 80 52.95 2.88 -42.44
N SER A 81 52.15 2.03 -43.08
CA SER A 81 52.43 0.59 -43.14
C SER A 81 53.79 0.35 -43.82
N PRO A 82 54.67 -0.47 -43.24
CA PRO A 82 55.92 -0.87 -43.88
C PRO A 82 55.67 -1.48 -45.26
N VAL A 83 56.48 -1.09 -46.24
CA VAL A 83 56.38 -1.59 -47.62
C VAL A 83 57.28 -2.79 -47.79
N GLU A 84 56.74 -3.88 -48.30
CA GLU A 84 57.52 -5.09 -48.59
C GLU A 84 58.57 -4.80 -49.67
N PRO A 85 59.83 -5.20 -49.46
CA PRO A 85 60.87 -4.97 -50.45
C PRO A 85 60.60 -5.76 -51.75
N ASP A 86 60.70 -5.06 -52.89
CA ASP A 86 60.40 -5.61 -54.22
C ASP A 86 61.37 -6.76 -54.59
N GLU A 87 60.88 -7.99 -54.55
CA GLU A 87 61.67 -9.19 -54.83
C GLU A 87 62.30 -9.20 -56.22
N LYS A 88 61.63 -8.62 -57.24
CA LYS A 88 62.18 -8.58 -58.60
C LYS A 88 63.39 -7.66 -58.67
N ARG A 89 63.33 -6.51 -57.99
CA ARG A 89 64.47 -5.58 -57.88
C ARG A 89 65.60 -6.18 -57.06
N LEU A 90 65.30 -6.86 -55.96
CA LEU A 90 66.32 -7.56 -55.16
C LEU A 90 67.01 -8.66 -55.97
N GLN A 91 66.26 -9.43 -56.76
CA GLN A 91 66.81 -10.48 -57.63
C GLN A 91 67.67 -9.90 -58.76
N ALA A 92 67.24 -8.80 -59.39
CA ALA A 92 68.04 -8.08 -60.39
C ALA A 92 69.35 -7.55 -59.79
N SER A 93 69.30 -6.97 -58.59
CA SER A 93 70.49 -6.50 -57.87
C SER A 93 71.46 -7.63 -57.56
N ARG A 94 70.95 -8.80 -57.14
CA ARG A 94 71.77 -9.98 -56.86
C ARG A 94 72.47 -10.50 -58.13
N ASN A 95 71.73 -10.57 -59.24
CA ASN A 95 72.26 -11.03 -60.53
C ASN A 95 73.33 -10.09 -61.09
N LEU A 96 73.15 -8.77 -60.94
CA LEU A 96 74.14 -7.77 -61.32
C LEU A 96 75.40 -7.86 -60.45
N ALA A 97 75.24 -8.08 -59.14
CA ALA A 97 76.35 -8.27 -58.23
C ALA A 97 77.16 -9.55 -58.55
N SER A 98 76.47 -10.67 -58.88
CA SER A 98 77.15 -11.90 -59.31
C SER A 98 77.87 -11.76 -60.65
N LEU A 99 77.32 -10.97 -61.58
CA LEU A 99 78.00 -10.61 -62.82
C LEU A 99 79.27 -9.77 -62.56
N GLY A 100 79.19 -8.81 -61.64
CA GLY A 100 80.35 -8.03 -61.21
C GLY A 100 81.46 -8.90 -60.61
N ASP A 101 81.10 -9.91 -59.82
CA ASP A 101 82.07 -10.88 -59.29
C ASP A 101 82.70 -11.75 -60.37
N ALA A 102 81.92 -12.20 -61.36
CA ALA A 102 82.42 -12.97 -62.49
C ALA A 102 83.38 -12.15 -63.37
N LEU A 103 83.03 -10.90 -63.67
CA LEU A 103 83.89 -9.98 -64.41
C LEU A 103 85.20 -9.69 -63.65
N SER A 104 85.13 -9.53 -62.33
CA SER A 104 86.33 -9.35 -61.50
C SER A 104 87.25 -10.58 -61.55
N LEU A 105 86.70 -11.80 -61.60
CA LEU A 105 87.51 -13.02 -61.76
C LEU A 105 88.16 -13.12 -63.14
N ILE A 106 87.45 -12.69 -64.20
CA ILE A 106 88.01 -12.62 -65.57
C ILE A 106 89.15 -11.59 -65.64
N ILE A 107 88.99 -10.43 -65.02
CA ILE A 107 90.05 -9.41 -64.98
C ILE A 107 91.26 -9.92 -64.20
N GLN A 108 91.05 -10.61 -63.07
CA GLN A 108 92.13 -11.25 -62.31
C GLN A 108 92.83 -12.33 -63.14
N SER A 109 92.11 -13.18 -63.88
CA SER A 109 92.75 -14.22 -64.69
C SER A 109 93.60 -13.62 -65.83
N ILE A 110 93.15 -12.52 -66.45
CA ILE A 110 93.93 -11.78 -67.46
C ILE A 110 95.16 -11.12 -66.83
N ALA A 111 95.03 -10.54 -65.62
CA ALA A 111 96.16 -9.97 -64.90
C ALA A 111 97.21 -11.04 -64.51
N ALA A 112 96.75 -12.25 -64.16
CA ALA A 112 97.61 -13.39 -63.81
C ALA A 112 98.46 -13.84 -64.99
N THR A 113 97.83 -13.95 -66.18
CA THR A 113 98.51 -14.37 -67.41
C THR A 113 99.52 -13.33 -67.90
N GLN A 114 99.35 -12.06 -67.51
CA GLN A 114 100.31 -10.98 -67.77
C GLN A 114 101.41 -10.86 -66.70
N GLY A 115 101.45 -11.75 -65.71
CA GLY A 115 102.54 -11.84 -64.72
C GLY A 115 102.42 -10.87 -63.54
N SER A 116 101.27 -10.21 -63.35
CA SER A 116 101.05 -9.32 -62.22
C SER A 116 100.66 -10.10 -60.95
N PHE A 117 101.09 -9.61 -59.78
CA PHE A 117 100.77 -10.23 -58.49
C PHE A 117 99.28 -10.02 -58.16
N ILE A 118 98.57 -11.12 -57.89
CA ILE A 118 97.14 -11.09 -57.53
C ILE A 118 97.01 -11.44 -56.05
N GLU A 119 96.44 -10.51 -55.30
CA GLU A 119 96.08 -10.72 -53.91
C GLU A 119 94.94 -11.75 -53.80
N LYS A 120 95.00 -12.64 -52.80
CA LYS A 120 93.94 -13.64 -52.58
C LYS A 120 92.61 -12.94 -52.29
N ARG A 121 91.60 -13.20 -53.12
CA ARG A 121 90.26 -12.62 -52.94
C ARG A 121 89.57 -13.21 -51.70
N ASP A 122 89.14 -12.36 -50.77
CA ASP A 122 88.27 -12.77 -49.66
C ASP A 122 86.82 -12.91 -50.17
N PRO A 123 86.19 -14.09 -50.07
CA PRO A 123 84.79 -14.28 -50.44
C PRO A 123 83.83 -13.34 -49.70
N ARG A 124 84.20 -12.85 -48.52
CA ARG A 124 83.40 -11.91 -47.73
C ARG A 124 83.39 -10.49 -48.30
N LEU A 125 84.31 -10.17 -49.20
CA LEU A 125 84.40 -8.88 -49.89
C LEU A 125 83.77 -8.92 -51.30
N SER A 126 83.18 -10.05 -51.70
CA SER A 126 82.53 -10.16 -53.01
C SER A 126 81.28 -9.28 -53.10
N ALA A 127 80.99 -8.77 -54.30
CA ALA A 127 79.82 -7.92 -54.52
C ALA A 127 78.52 -8.71 -54.26
N SER A 128 78.48 -9.99 -54.62
CA SER A 128 77.37 -10.90 -54.34
C SER A 128 77.15 -11.13 -52.84
N HIS A 129 78.22 -11.31 -52.07
CA HIS A 129 78.11 -11.50 -50.62
C HIS A 129 77.60 -10.23 -49.93
N GLN A 130 78.10 -9.06 -50.34
CA GLN A 130 77.61 -7.77 -49.84
C GLN A 130 76.15 -7.51 -50.24
N ALA A 131 75.75 -7.88 -51.46
CA ALA A 131 74.37 -7.80 -51.92
C ALA A 131 73.45 -8.73 -51.10
N ASP A 132 73.85 -9.97 -50.85
CA ASP A 132 73.09 -10.92 -50.03
C ASP A 132 72.93 -10.42 -48.58
N LEU A 133 73.98 -9.87 -47.97
CA LEU A 133 73.89 -9.25 -46.65
C LEU A 133 72.96 -8.03 -46.64
N ASN A 134 73.01 -7.19 -47.68
CA ASN A 134 72.11 -6.04 -47.79
C ASN A 134 70.64 -6.46 -47.98
N ILE A 135 70.39 -7.52 -48.77
CA ILE A 135 69.05 -8.09 -48.94
C ILE A 135 68.53 -8.64 -47.60
N GLN A 136 69.37 -9.37 -46.85
CA GLN A 136 69.00 -9.85 -45.52
C GLN A 136 68.68 -8.70 -44.56
N ARG A 137 69.53 -7.67 -44.50
CA ARG A 137 69.28 -6.48 -43.68
C ARG A 137 67.97 -5.78 -44.04
N LEU A 138 67.65 -5.64 -45.32
CA LEU A 138 66.39 -5.05 -45.77
C LEU A 138 65.18 -5.89 -45.32
N LYS A 139 65.28 -7.23 -45.40
CA LYS A 139 64.24 -8.14 -44.90
C LYS A 139 64.09 -8.06 -43.38
N ASP A 140 65.19 -7.99 -42.65
CA ASP A 140 65.19 -7.89 -41.19
C ASP A 140 64.60 -6.55 -40.72
N VAL A 141 64.97 -5.45 -41.38
CA VAL A 141 64.39 -4.12 -41.13
C VAL A 141 62.89 -4.13 -41.42
N TYR A 142 62.46 -4.63 -42.58
CA TYR A 142 61.03 -4.75 -42.89
C TYR A 142 60.28 -5.60 -41.87
N LYS A 143 60.82 -6.75 -41.49
CA LYS A 143 60.19 -7.64 -40.49
C LYS A 143 60.04 -6.93 -39.15
N LYS A 144 61.08 -6.24 -38.69
CA LYS A 144 61.06 -5.47 -37.45
C LYS A 144 60.06 -4.33 -37.52
N ASP A 145 60.08 -3.54 -38.59
CA ASP A 145 59.17 -2.41 -38.77
C ASP A 145 57.71 -2.88 -38.86
N LYS A 146 57.47 -4.01 -39.52
CA LYS A 146 56.16 -4.67 -39.60
C LYS A 146 55.68 -5.11 -38.22
N GLU A 147 56.54 -5.77 -37.45
CA GLU A 147 56.21 -6.17 -36.08
C GLU A 147 55.89 -4.97 -35.18
N VAL A 148 56.67 -3.87 -35.27
CA VAL A 148 56.35 -2.63 -34.54
C VAL A 148 55.02 -2.04 -35.00
N TYR A 149 54.76 -2.01 -36.31
CA TYR A 149 53.52 -1.50 -36.86
C TYR A 149 52.31 -2.32 -36.40
N ASP A 150 52.37 -3.64 -36.54
CA ASP A 150 51.31 -4.59 -36.18
C ASP A 150 51.03 -4.56 -34.67
N ASN A 151 52.07 -4.53 -33.83
CA ASN A 151 51.91 -4.40 -32.38
C ASN A 151 51.25 -3.08 -31.98
N GLY A 152 51.61 -1.97 -32.64
CA GLY A 152 50.97 -0.68 -32.39
C GLY A 152 49.52 -0.64 -32.89
N LEU A 153 49.20 -1.33 -33.99
CA LEU A 153 47.85 -1.47 -34.50
C LEU A 153 46.97 -2.27 -33.54
N ILE A 154 47.47 -3.39 -33.01
CA ILE A 154 46.79 -4.18 -31.98
C ILE A 154 46.57 -3.32 -30.72
N GLY A 155 47.58 -2.57 -30.29
CA GLY A 155 47.45 -1.66 -29.15
C GLY A 155 46.39 -0.57 -29.37
N ALA A 156 46.25 -0.06 -30.59
CA ALA A 156 45.20 0.89 -30.95
C ALA A 156 43.79 0.23 -30.91
N GLN A 157 43.66 -0.98 -31.45
CA GLN A 157 42.41 -1.75 -31.38
C GLN A 157 42.00 -2.05 -29.93
N MET A 158 42.95 -2.43 -29.07
CA MET A 158 42.67 -2.66 -27.66
C MET A 158 42.20 -1.38 -26.96
N LYS A 159 42.76 -0.21 -27.28
CA LYS A 159 42.26 1.07 -26.74
C LYS A 159 40.84 1.40 -27.19
N ASP A 160 40.49 1.10 -28.44
CA ASP A 160 39.11 1.25 -28.93
C ASP A 160 38.16 0.33 -28.14
N ILE A 161 38.55 -0.92 -27.92
CA ILE A 161 37.78 -1.90 -27.14
C ILE A 161 37.62 -1.44 -25.69
N GLU A 162 38.70 -1.06 -25.02
CA GLU A 162 38.69 -0.59 -23.63
C GLU A 162 37.83 0.67 -23.45
N GLY A 163 37.97 1.64 -24.35
CA GLY A 163 37.18 2.87 -24.33
C GLY A 163 35.68 2.59 -24.47
N ASN A 164 35.29 1.76 -25.43
CA ASN A 164 33.89 1.38 -25.62
C ASN A 164 33.37 0.46 -24.50
N GLN A 165 34.21 -0.40 -23.93
CA GLN A 165 33.85 -1.22 -22.78
C GLN A 165 33.57 -0.35 -21.55
N SER A 166 34.39 0.67 -21.31
CA SER A 166 34.17 1.63 -20.21
C SER A 166 32.84 2.39 -20.39
N LEU A 167 32.57 2.89 -21.60
CA LEU A 167 31.30 3.54 -21.93
C LEU A 167 30.11 2.60 -21.76
N TYR A 168 30.23 1.36 -22.26
CA TYR A 168 29.23 0.32 -22.07
C TYR A 168 28.95 0.04 -20.59
N GLN A 169 29.99 -0.10 -19.76
CA GLN A 169 29.83 -0.34 -18.32
C GLN A 169 29.12 0.84 -17.63
N HIS A 170 29.48 2.07 -17.99
CA HIS A 170 28.83 3.28 -17.49
C HIS A 170 27.34 3.31 -17.86
N ASP A 171 27.01 3.12 -19.13
CA ASP A 171 25.62 3.14 -19.62
C ASP A 171 24.80 1.99 -19.04
N ARG A 172 25.40 0.81 -18.91
CA ARG A 172 24.76 -0.35 -18.28
C ARG A 172 24.47 -0.09 -16.81
N ALA A 173 25.41 0.53 -16.08
CA ALA A 173 25.18 0.92 -14.69
C ALA A 173 24.06 1.96 -14.58
N ALA A 174 24.01 2.94 -15.48
CA ALA A 174 22.94 3.93 -15.53
C ALA A 174 21.57 3.28 -15.78
N LEU A 175 21.48 2.36 -16.75
CA LEU A 175 20.28 1.57 -17.03
C LEU A 175 19.83 0.78 -15.79
N LEU A 176 20.74 0.03 -15.16
CA LEU A 176 20.42 -0.77 -13.98
C LEU A 176 19.95 0.09 -12.80
N ASN A 177 20.57 1.27 -12.59
CA ASN A 177 20.15 2.22 -11.56
C ASN A 177 18.76 2.81 -11.83
N LEU A 178 18.45 3.13 -13.09
CA LEU A 178 17.12 3.59 -13.49
C LEU A 178 16.06 2.52 -13.19
N LEU A 179 16.33 1.27 -13.61
CA LEU A 179 15.44 0.14 -13.36
C LEU A 179 15.25 -0.12 -11.87
N ALA A 180 16.32 -0.04 -11.07
CA ALA A 180 16.25 -0.20 -9.62
C ALA A 180 15.36 0.88 -8.98
N LYS A 181 15.54 2.15 -9.35
CA LYS A 181 14.72 3.27 -8.85
C LYS A 181 13.25 3.10 -9.23
N MET A 182 12.97 2.68 -10.46
CA MET A 182 11.61 2.46 -10.95
C MET A 182 10.93 1.30 -10.23
N ARG A 183 11.64 0.18 -10.03
CA ARG A 183 11.12 -0.94 -9.22
C ARG A 183 10.83 -0.49 -7.79
N GLU A 184 11.73 0.26 -7.16
CA GLU A 184 11.53 0.79 -5.81
C GLU A 184 10.32 1.76 -5.74
N ALA A 185 10.14 2.61 -6.75
CA ALA A 185 8.97 3.48 -6.86
C ALA A 185 7.68 2.67 -7.01
N ASN A 186 7.66 1.65 -7.86
CA ASN A 186 6.52 0.76 -8.05
C ASN A 186 6.18 -0.01 -6.76
N PHE A 187 7.19 -0.51 -6.04
CA PHE A 187 6.99 -1.16 -4.73
C PHE A 187 6.41 -0.18 -3.70
N ARG A 188 6.95 1.04 -3.62
CA ARG A 188 6.42 2.09 -2.74
C ARG A 188 4.97 2.43 -3.07
N ASN A 189 4.65 2.58 -4.35
CA ASN A 189 3.30 2.92 -4.79
C ASN A 189 2.31 1.78 -4.48
N LYS A 190 2.68 0.52 -4.77
CA LYS A 190 1.88 -0.67 -4.40
C LYS A 190 1.64 -0.74 -2.89
N ARG A 191 2.65 -0.45 -2.08
CA ARG A 191 2.52 -0.42 -0.61
C ARG A 191 1.60 0.70 -0.14
N PHE A 192 1.73 1.90 -0.71
CA PHE A 192 0.89 3.04 -0.39
C PHE A 192 -0.59 2.77 -0.73
N ILE A 193 -0.86 2.26 -1.93
CA ILE A 193 -2.22 1.87 -2.35
C ILE A 193 -2.78 0.79 -1.42
N GLY A 194 -1.97 -0.23 -1.07
CA GLY A 194 -2.36 -1.27 -0.12
C GLY A 194 -2.70 -0.71 1.27
N GLU A 195 -1.90 0.23 1.78
CA GLU A 195 -2.15 0.87 3.08
C GLU A 195 -3.41 1.76 3.05
N MET A 196 -3.61 2.51 1.96
CA MET A 196 -4.82 3.31 1.76
C MET A 196 -6.08 2.45 1.73
N ASN A 197 -6.05 1.33 1.01
CA ASN A 197 -7.17 0.38 0.97
C ASN A 197 -7.46 -0.21 2.36
N TYR A 198 -6.42 -0.62 3.09
CA TYR A 198 -6.58 -1.12 4.46
C TYR A 198 -7.19 -0.08 5.40
N ARG A 199 -6.73 1.18 5.33
CA ARG A 199 -7.30 2.28 6.14
C ARG A 199 -8.77 2.53 5.80
N TYR A 200 -9.11 2.50 4.51
CA TYR A 200 -10.49 2.67 4.05
C TYR A 200 -11.40 1.54 4.56
N ASP A 201 -10.96 0.29 4.46
CA ASP A 201 -11.71 -0.87 4.95
C ASP A 201 -11.87 -0.84 6.47
N LYS A 202 -10.84 -0.41 7.20
CA LYS A 202 -10.91 -0.24 8.66
C LYS A 202 -11.94 0.83 9.04
N LEU A 203 -11.92 2.01 8.41
CA LEU A 203 -12.90 3.07 8.67
C LEU A 203 -14.34 2.60 8.39
N LYS A 204 -14.54 1.84 7.32
CA LYS A 204 -15.86 1.27 6.97
C LYS A 204 -16.35 0.28 8.02
N ASN A 205 -15.45 -0.51 8.62
CA ASN A 205 -15.79 -1.44 9.69
C ASN A 205 -16.06 -0.70 11.02
N ASP A 206 -15.24 0.30 11.36
CA ASP A 206 -15.43 1.14 12.54
C ASP A 206 -16.77 1.88 12.49
N GLU A 207 -17.18 2.39 11.30
CA GLU A 207 -18.48 3.03 11.10
C GLU A 207 -19.65 2.06 11.32
N LYS A 208 -19.53 0.81 10.86
CA LYS A 208 -20.54 -0.23 11.11
C LYS A 208 -20.65 -0.56 12.59
N GLU A 209 -19.52 -0.66 13.29
CA GLU A 209 -19.50 -0.94 14.72
C GLU A 209 -20.11 0.22 15.54
N GLN A 210 -19.79 1.47 15.18
CA GLN A 210 -20.41 2.64 15.81
C GLN A 210 -21.93 2.67 15.59
N LYS A 211 -22.42 2.39 14.38
CA LYS A 211 -23.86 2.31 14.08
C LYS A 211 -24.55 1.24 14.92
N LEU A 212 -23.92 0.08 15.13
CA LEU A 212 -24.44 -0.98 16.00
C LEU A 212 -24.52 -0.52 17.46
N ARG A 213 -23.47 0.12 17.98
CA ARG A 213 -23.45 0.66 19.36
C ARG A 213 -24.52 1.72 19.58
N ILE A 214 -24.72 2.64 18.62
CA ILE A 214 -25.78 3.67 18.69
C ILE A 214 -27.17 3.01 18.74
N ARG A 215 -27.41 1.97 17.92
CA ARG A 215 -28.68 1.23 17.96
C ARG A 215 -28.91 0.52 19.30
N GLN A 216 -27.88 -0.10 19.88
CA GLN A 216 -27.97 -0.74 21.19
C GLN A 216 -28.26 0.28 22.30
N LEU A 217 -27.60 1.45 22.27
CA LEU A 217 -27.86 2.53 23.22
C LEU A 217 -29.27 3.11 23.07
N ALA A 218 -29.77 3.27 21.84
CA ALA A 218 -31.13 3.71 21.58
C ALA A 218 -32.16 2.73 22.15
N ALA A 219 -31.97 1.42 21.93
CA ALA A 219 -32.84 0.38 22.49
C ALA A 219 -32.82 0.38 24.03
N SER A 220 -31.65 0.49 24.64
CA SER A 220 -31.50 0.58 26.11
C SER A 220 -32.18 1.83 26.69
N ASN A 221 -32.03 2.98 26.03
CA ASN A 221 -32.67 4.22 26.44
C ASN A 221 -34.20 4.17 26.27
N GLN A 222 -34.70 3.47 25.27
CA GLN A 222 -36.14 3.27 25.07
C GLN A 222 -36.73 2.42 26.21
N LEU A 223 -36.10 1.30 26.58
CA LEU A 223 -36.48 0.50 27.74
C LEU A 223 -36.48 1.31 29.05
N LYS A 224 -35.47 2.16 29.25
CA LYS A 224 -35.41 3.06 30.43
C LYS A 224 -36.54 4.09 30.43
N ARG A 225 -36.88 4.66 29.27
CA ARG A 225 -38.01 5.61 29.14
C ARG A 225 -39.35 4.92 29.39
N GLU A 226 -39.55 3.71 28.86
CA GLU A 226 -40.77 2.94 29.11
C GLU A 226 -40.92 2.61 30.59
N LYS A 227 -39.84 2.21 31.28
CA LYS A 227 -39.85 2.00 32.74
C LYS A 227 -40.19 3.28 33.51
N LEU A 228 -39.64 4.43 33.10
CA LEU A 228 -39.95 5.73 33.70
C LEU A 228 -41.40 6.16 33.48
N ASP A 229 -41.98 5.89 32.31
CA ASP A 229 -43.38 6.20 32.01
C ASP A 229 -44.35 5.31 32.81
N TRP A 230 -43.99 4.04 33.04
CA TRP A 230 -44.69 3.17 33.99
C TRP A 230 -44.61 3.69 35.43
N ASP A 231 -43.44 4.13 35.88
CA ASP A 231 -43.25 4.68 37.22
C ASP A 231 -44.03 6.00 37.41
N LYS A 232 -44.12 6.84 36.37
CA LYS A 232 -44.94 8.07 36.36
C LYS A 232 -46.44 7.78 36.39
N ALA A 233 -46.93 6.84 35.57
CA ALA A 233 -48.33 6.43 35.55
C ALA A 233 -48.76 5.84 36.91
N ARG A 234 -47.86 5.08 37.56
CA ARG A 234 -48.09 4.52 38.89
C ARG A 234 -48.02 5.58 39.99
N HIS A 235 -47.12 6.57 39.90
CA HIS A 235 -47.09 7.73 40.79
C HIS A 235 -48.37 8.59 40.71
N GLN A 236 -48.93 8.77 39.51
CA GLN A 236 -50.18 9.52 39.34
C GLN A 236 -51.40 8.84 40.00
N LEU A 237 -51.41 7.51 40.10
CA LEU A 237 -52.41 6.76 40.85
C LEU A 237 -52.27 6.95 42.37
N ILE A 238 -51.04 7.07 42.88
CA ILE A 238 -50.74 7.24 44.31
C ILE A 238 -51.02 8.69 44.77
N GLN A 239 -50.78 9.69 43.93
CA GLN A 239 -50.96 11.11 44.29
C GLN A 239 -52.41 11.53 44.59
N LYS A 240 -53.42 10.76 44.15
CA LYS A 240 -54.83 11.09 44.42
C LYS A 240 -55.19 11.08 45.91
N ASP A 241 -54.45 10.32 46.73
CA ASP A 241 -54.71 10.18 48.17
C ASP A 241 -53.59 10.77 49.06
N THR A 242 -52.60 11.45 48.47
CA THR A 242 -51.50 12.06 49.24
C THR A 242 -51.98 13.34 49.93
N PRO A 243 -51.89 13.44 51.28
CA PRO A 243 -52.27 14.66 51.99
C PRO A 243 -51.41 15.85 51.58
N LYS A 244 -52.01 17.05 51.50
CA LYS A 244 -51.30 18.29 51.15
C LYS A 244 -50.10 18.52 52.06
N GLY A 245 -48.90 18.67 51.47
CA GLY A 245 -47.63 18.85 52.21
C GLY A 245 -46.80 17.57 52.39
N TYR A 246 -47.23 16.45 51.78
CA TYR A 246 -46.50 15.18 51.74
C TYR A 246 -46.15 14.77 50.30
N ILE A 247 -45.09 13.98 50.18
CA ILE A 247 -44.65 13.33 48.94
C ILE A 247 -44.55 11.84 49.21
N ASP A 248 -45.18 11.04 48.36
CA ASP A 248 -45.12 9.59 48.40
C ASP A 248 -44.08 9.08 47.38
N PHE A 249 -43.24 8.13 47.81
CA PHE A 249 -42.19 7.50 47.00
C PHE A 249 -42.42 6.00 46.95
N TYR A 250 -42.74 5.48 45.77
CA TYR A 250 -42.98 4.05 45.56
C TYR A 250 -41.70 3.32 45.13
N ASN A 251 -41.26 2.35 45.93
CA ASN A 251 -40.17 1.45 45.56
C ASN A 251 -40.72 0.20 44.87
N SER A 252 -40.46 0.10 43.56
CA SER A 252 -40.93 -1.02 42.74
C SER A 252 -40.24 -2.35 43.04
N GLN A 253 -39.06 -2.34 43.66
CA GLN A 253 -38.33 -3.55 44.02
C GLN A 253 -38.92 -4.20 45.28
N THR A 254 -39.31 -3.40 46.27
CA THR A 254 -39.86 -3.88 47.54
C THR A 254 -41.39 -3.86 47.60
N GLY A 255 -42.03 -3.16 46.66
CA GLY A 255 -43.48 -2.97 46.67
C GLY A 255 -43.98 -1.96 47.71
N MET A 256 -43.07 -1.28 48.41
CA MET A 256 -43.39 -0.36 49.51
C MET A 256 -43.57 1.07 49.03
N THR A 257 -44.46 1.82 49.71
CA THR A 257 -44.60 3.28 49.52
C THR A 257 -44.08 4.00 50.76
N TYR A 258 -43.13 4.91 50.59
CA TYR A 258 -42.57 5.75 51.64
C TYR A 258 -43.17 7.16 51.57
N ARG A 259 -43.89 7.55 52.63
CA ARG A 259 -44.46 8.90 52.75
C ARG A 259 -43.52 9.81 53.52
N VAL A 260 -43.15 10.93 52.89
CA VAL A 260 -42.21 11.92 53.47
C VAL A 260 -42.84 13.31 53.42
N ALA A 261 -42.77 14.06 54.52
CA ALA A 261 -43.20 15.46 54.53
C ALA A 261 -42.36 16.28 53.54
N GLU A 262 -42.98 17.12 52.71
CA GLU A 262 -42.31 17.88 51.65
C GLU A 262 -41.16 18.74 52.19
N LYS A 263 -41.32 19.32 53.38
CA LYS A 263 -40.27 20.08 54.07
C LYS A 263 -39.06 19.21 54.42
N LYS A 264 -39.30 17.98 54.90
CA LYS A 264 -38.22 17.02 55.20
C LYS A 264 -37.52 16.57 53.93
N TRP A 265 -38.26 16.31 52.86
CA TRP A 265 -37.70 15.97 51.56
C TRP A 265 -36.78 17.06 51.02
N LYS A 266 -37.27 18.30 50.97
CA LYS A 266 -36.50 19.47 50.49
C LYS A 266 -35.24 19.73 51.31
N ALA A 267 -35.24 19.42 52.61
CA ALA A 267 -34.07 19.54 53.45
C ALA A 267 -33.00 18.45 53.20
N ASN A 268 -33.39 17.27 52.69
CA ASN A 268 -32.54 16.08 52.71
C ASN A 268 -32.20 15.49 51.33
N TYR A 269 -32.90 15.84 50.25
CA TYR A 269 -32.65 15.25 48.92
C TYR A 269 -31.20 15.41 48.44
N THR A 270 -30.50 16.48 48.83
CA THR A 270 -29.08 16.68 48.46
C THR A 270 -28.15 15.65 49.10
N GLN A 271 -28.49 15.13 50.29
CA GLN A 271 -27.73 14.06 50.93
C GLN A 271 -27.91 12.74 50.17
N ILE A 272 -29.14 12.44 49.76
CA ILE A 272 -29.44 11.27 48.91
C ILE A 272 -28.73 11.38 47.57
N PHE A 273 -28.69 12.58 46.95
CA PHE A 273 -27.94 12.82 45.72
C PHE A 273 -26.45 12.48 45.87
N ASN A 274 -25.83 12.84 47.01
CA ASN A 274 -24.42 12.52 47.26
C ASN A 274 -24.16 11.01 47.41
N GLN A 275 -25.15 10.22 47.82
CA GLN A 275 -25.03 8.76 47.89
C GLN A 275 -25.05 8.13 46.49
N ILE A 276 -25.88 8.65 45.58
CA ILE A 276 -26.06 8.05 44.24
C ILE A 276 -25.17 8.64 43.14
N LYS A 277 -24.55 9.82 43.36
CA LYS A 277 -23.87 10.57 42.28
C LYS A 277 -22.73 9.83 41.59
N ASN A 278 -22.00 8.98 42.32
CA ASN A 278 -20.89 8.24 41.72
C ASN A 278 -21.38 7.19 40.71
N ASP A 279 -22.52 6.57 40.98
CA ASP A 279 -23.15 5.63 40.03
C ASP A 279 -23.80 6.40 38.88
N LEU A 280 -24.40 7.55 39.14
CA LEU A 280 -24.86 8.46 38.09
C LEU A 280 -23.73 8.89 37.15
N PHE A 281 -22.53 9.18 37.66
CA PHE A 281 -21.39 9.58 36.83
C PHE A 281 -20.88 8.48 35.91
N LYS A 282 -21.02 7.20 36.32
CA LYS A 282 -20.67 6.07 35.45
C LYS A 282 -21.63 5.99 34.25
N ILE A 283 -22.90 6.29 34.49
CA ILE A 283 -23.96 6.21 33.47
C ILE A 283 -24.00 7.48 32.61
N TYR A 284 -23.76 8.65 33.22
CA TYR A 284 -23.80 9.97 32.61
C TYR A 284 -22.49 10.74 32.90
N PRO A 285 -21.42 10.49 32.13
CA PRO A 285 -20.10 11.13 32.35
C PRO A 285 -20.13 12.66 32.29
N LEU A 286 -21.04 13.23 31.50
CA LEU A 286 -21.21 14.68 31.36
C LEU A 286 -21.78 15.32 32.64
N LEU A 287 -22.53 14.57 33.45
CA LEU A 287 -23.05 15.03 34.74
C LEU A 287 -21.91 15.31 35.74
N LYS A 288 -20.83 14.54 35.66
CA LYS A 288 -19.63 14.72 36.49
C LYS A 288 -18.97 16.06 36.25
N SER A 289 -18.90 16.49 34.99
CA SER A 289 -18.37 17.80 34.62
C SER A 289 -19.30 18.92 35.07
N ALA A 290 -20.61 18.76 34.90
CA ALA A 290 -21.62 19.73 35.32
C ALA A 290 -21.67 19.93 36.85
N GLU A 291 -21.55 18.86 37.65
CA GLU A 291 -21.49 18.97 39.11
C GLU A 291 -20.20 19.67 39.56
N LYS A 292 -19.05 19.31 38.97
CA LYS A 292 -17.76 19.96 39.29
C LYS A 292 -17.75 21.45 38.99
N LEU A 293 -18.44 21.87 37.93
CA LEU A 293 -18.57 23.26 37.53
C LEU A 293 -19.68 24.01 38.30
N GLY A 294 -20.40 23.33 39.19
CA GLY A 294 -21.50 23.93 39.95
C GLY A 294 -22.72 24.32 39.09
N SER A 295 -22.77 23.87 37.83
CA SER A 295 -23.81 24.24 36.87
C SER A 295 -25.11 23.44 37.05
N LEU A 296 -25.10 22.41 37.90
CA LEU A 296 -26.26 21.55 38.15
C LEU A 296 -27.21 22.19 39.16
N LYS A 297 -28.41 22.55 38.72
CA LYS A 297 -29.40 23.26 39.53
C LYS A 297 -29.96 22.36 40.65
N PRO A 298 -30.39 22.93 41.79
CA PRO A 298 -31.03 22.19 42.87
C PRO A 298 -32.23 21.33 42.42
N SER A 299 -33.05 21.85 41.50
CA SER A 299 -34.19 21.13 40.91
C SER A 299 -33.78 19.92 40.07
N GLU A 300 -32.68 20.03 39.32
CA GLU A 300 -32.15 18.94 38.49
C GLU A 300 -31.61 17.82 39.38
N LYS A 301 -30.90 18.18 40.46
CA LYS A 301 -30.45 17.22 41.47
C LYS A 301 -31.62 16.47 42.10
N GLU A 302 -32.69 17.18 42.47
CA GLU A 302 -33.89 16.56 43.03
C GLU A 302 -34.53 15.57 42.06
N GLU A 303 -34.60 15.91 40.77
CA GLU A 303 -35.13 15.03 39.73
C GLU A 303 -34.27 13.78 39.53
N TYR A 304 -32.94 13.92 39.51
CA TYR A 304 -32.03 12.77 39.45
C TYR A 304 -32.19 11.85 40.67
N VAL A 305 -32.37 12.41 41.87
CA VAL A 305 -32.63 11.59 43.07
C VAL A 305 -33.92 10.80 42.90
N LYS A 306 -35.03 11.45 42.50
CA LYS A 306 -36.32 10.78 42.29
C LYS A 306 -36.25 9.63 41.29
N GLN A 307 -35.41 9.74 40.26
CA GLN A 307 -35.29 8.73 39.22
C GLN A 307 -34.39 7.55 39.61
N PHE A 308 -33.29 7.80 40.32
CA PHE A 308 -32.22 6.82 40.47
C PHE A 308 -32.00 6.33 41.91
N MET A 309 -32.65 6.93 42.92
CA MET A 309 -32.48 6.48 44.31
C MET A 309 -32.89 5.02 44.54
N TYR A 310 -33.84 4.49 43.76
CA TYR A 310 -34.32 3.11 43.89
C TYR A 310 -33.29 2.04 43.50
N ASP A 311 -32.27 2.41 42.75
CA ASP A 311 -31.21 1.49 42.34
C ASP A 311 -30.04 1.46 43.36
N ASN A 312 -30.12 2.26 44.43
CA ASN A 312 -29.09 2.37 45.45
C ASN A 312 -29.65 2.03 46.85
N PRO A 313 -29.18 0.93 47.48
CA PRO A 313 -29.68 0.49 48.79
C PRO A 313 -29.51 1.53 49.90
N ASP A 314 -28.41 2.28 49.90
CA ASP A 314 -28.12 3.29 50.92
C ASP A 314 -29.07 4.49 50.79
N ALA A 315 -29.38 4.88 49.56
CA ALA A 315 -30.35 5.92 49.26
C ALA A 315 -31.77 5.55 49.72
N ILE A 316 -32.15 4.28 49.57
CA ILE A 316 -33.43 3.76 50.05
C ILE A 316 -33.46 3.66 51.58
N GLY A 317 -32.39 3.16 52.21
CA GLY A 317 -32.29 3.13 53.67
C GLY A 317 -32.33 4.54 54.28
N PHE A 318 -31.77 5.52 53.60
CA PHE A 318 -31.87 6.91 54.01
C PHE A 318 -33.29 7.47 53.83
N LEU A 319 -33.95 7.18 52.70
CA LEU A 319 -35.35 7.55 52.48
C LEU A 319 -36.28 6.98 53.56
N GLU A 320 -36.05 5.72 53.95
CA GLU A 320 -36.76 5.06 55.05
C GLU A 320 -36.59 5.79 56.38
N SER A 321 -35.38 6.29 56.66
CA SER A 321 -35.08 7.00 57.90
C SER A 321 -35.81 8.34 58.05
N ILE A 322 -36.09 9.01 56.91
CA ILE A 322 -36.77 10.32 56.90
C ILE A 322 -38.29 10.21 56.68
N ALA A 323 -38.77 9.03 56.29
CA ALA A 323 -40.18 8.73 56.10
C ALA A 323 -40.94 8.69 57.44
N ASP A 324 -42.22 9.07 57.40
CA ASP A 324 -43.06 9.04 58.59
C ASP A 324 -43.48 7.60 58.91
N LYS A 325 -42.97 7.05 60.01
CA LYS A 325 -43.21 5.66 60.48
C LYS A 325 -44.69 5.27 60.62
N LYS A 326 -45.61 6.24 60.72
CA LYS A 326 -47.06 6.01 60.85
C LYS A 326 -47.77 5.65 59.54
N PHE A 327 -47.09 5.78 58.39
CA PHE A 327 -47.67 5.58 57.06
C PHE A 327 -46.90 4.55 56.22
N GLN A 328 -46.08 3.71 56.85
CA GLN A 328 -45.55 2.51 56.20
C GLN A 328 -46.66 1.47 56.12
N ASP A 329 -47.63 1.70 55.23
CA ASP A 329 -48.66 0.72 54.91
C ASP A 329 -47.99 -0.45 54.18
N GLY A 330 -47.76 -1.54 54.91
CA GLY A 330 -47.30 -2.81 54.38
C GLY A 330 -48.38 -3.58 53.61
N THR A 331 -49.41 -2.91 53.08
CA THR A 331 -50.44 -3.55 52.26
C THR A 331 -49.87 -3.81 50.86
N PRO A 332 -49.62 -5.07 50.49
CA PRO A 332 -49.23 -5.40 49.13
C PRO A 332 -50.41 -5.10 48.20
N ILE A 333 -50.16 -4.30 47.17
CA ILE A 333 -51.11 -4.11 46.07
C ILE A 333 -51.28 -5.49 45.39
N PRO A 334 -52.51 -5.99 45.16
CA PRO A 334 -52.71 -7.29 44.52
C PRO A 334 -52.03 -7.32 43.14
N LYS A 335 -51.30 -8.41 42.85
CA LYS A 335 -50.77 -8.70 41.52
C LYS A 335 -51.95 -8.67 40.53
N PRO A 336 -51.80 -8.06 39.34
CA PRO A 336 -52.81 -8.18 38.31
C PRO A 336 -53.01 -9.67 37.97
N GLU A 337 -54.26 -10.12 37.94
CA GLU A 337 -54.61 -11.47 37.48
C GLU A 337 -54.17 -11.59 36.01
N ILE A 338 -53.18 -12.46 35.76
CA ILE A 338 -52.77 -12.77 34.39
C ILE A 338 -53.90 -13.57 33.76
N PRO A 339 -54.47 -13.13 32.63
CA PRO A 339 -55.54 -13.87 31.98
C PRO A 339 -55.04 -15.25 31.56
N GLN A 340 -55.78 -16.31 31.88
CA GLN A 340 -55.40 -17.68 31.52
C GLN A 340 -55.54 -17.89 30.01
N LEU A 341 -54.45 -18.34 29.37
CA LEU A 341 -54.46 -18.73 27.96
C LEU A 341 -55.14 -20.10 27.81
N THR A 342 -56.00 -20.22 26.81
CA THR A 342 -56.53 -21.53 26.41
C THR A 342 -55.42 -22.39 25.78
N GLU A 343 -55.60 -23.71 25.81
CA GLU A 343 -54.61 -24.65 25.23
C GLU A 343 -54.31 -24.37 23.75
N ILE A 344 -55.33 -23.95 22.99
CA ILE A 344 -55.21 -23.58 21.57
C ILE A 344 -54.34 -22.33 21.40
N GLN A 345 -54.56 -21.31 22.23
CA GLN A 345 -53.78 -20.07 22.21
C GLN A 345 -52.33 -20.33 22.62
N PHE A 346 -52.11 -21.19 23.61
CA PHE A 346 -50.76 -21.58 24.02
C PHE A 346 -49.99 -22.27 22.88
N ARG A 347 -50.60 -23.24 22.20
CA ARG A 347 -49.98 -23.92 21.05
C ARG A 347 -49.63 -22.97 19.91
N ALA A 348 -50.51 -22.01 19.60
CA ALA A 348 -50.26 -21.01 18.57
C ALA A 348 -49.07 -20.09 18.91
N ILE A 349 -48.97 -19.67 20.17
CA ILE A 349 -47.87 -18.86 20.68
C ILE A 349 -46.55 -19.63 20.63
N SER A 350 -46.55 -20.90 21.06
CA SER A 350 -45.36 -21.77 20.97
C SER A 350 -44.89 -21.98 19.53
N ALA A 351 -45.82 -22.13 18.57
CA ALA A 351 -45.48 -22.26 17.16
C ALA A 351 -44.86 -20.97 16.58
N LEU A 352 -45.37 -19.80 16.98
CA LEU A 352 -44.80 -18.51 16.59
C LEU A 352 -43.41 -18.30 17.20
N ALA A 353 -43.22 -18.65 18.47
CA ALA A 353 -41.92 -18.59 19.13
C ALA A 353 -40.87 -19.50 18.45
N GLN A 354 -41.25 -20.73 18.07
CA GLN A 354 -40.36 -21.63 17.34
C GLN A 354 -40.04 -21.14 15.92
N LYS A 355 -41.03 -20.61 15.20
CA LYS A 355 -40.84 -20.09 13.84
C LYS A 355 -39.83 -18.95 13.76
N TYR A 356 -39.76 -18.12 14.80
CA TYR A 356 -38.88 -16.96 14.89
C TYR A 356 -37.80 -17.12 15.97
N GLN A 357 -37.39 -18.34 16.28
CA GLN A 357 -36.44 -18.63 17.37
C GLN A 357 -35.09 -17.90 17.26
N LYS A 358 -34.67 -17.52 16.04
CA LYS A 358 -33.42 -16.78 15.77
C LYS A 358 -33.59 -15.25 15.81
N ASP A 359 -34.81 -14.75 15.95
CA ASP A 359 -35.16 -13.34 15.93
C ASP A 359 -36.25 -13.06 16.98
N GLU A 360 -35.80 -12.95 18.23
CA GLU A 360 -36.65 -12.80 19.43
C GLU A 360 -37.59 -11.60 19.33
N ILE A 361 -37.13 -10.48 18.76
CA ILE A 361 -37.93 -9.26 18.58
C ILE A 361 -39.09 -9.54 17.63
N LYS A 362 -38.82 -10.25 16.53
CA LYS A 362 -39.86 -10.63 15.57
C LYS A 362 -40.83 -11.64 16.16
N ALA A 363 -40.35 -12.59 16.95
CA ALA A 363 -41.19 -13.56 17.66
C ALA A 363 -42.19 -12.86 18.58
N LEU A 364 -41.71 -11.94 19.43
CA LEU A 364 -42.55 -11.21 20.38
C LEU A 364 -43.55 -10.28 19.68
N SER A 365 -43.15 -9.64 18.57
CA SER A 365 -44.06 -8.82 17.76
C SER A 365 -45.21 -9.63 17.17
N GLU A 366 -44.93 -10.81 16.62
CA GLU A 366 -45.95 -11.68 16.02
C GLU A 366 -46.88 -12.27 17.10
N ILE A 367 -46.35 -12.65 18.26
CA ILE A 367 -47.15 -13.09 19.42
C ILE A 367 -48.04 -11.94 19.93
N ALA A 368 -47.52 -10.72 20.00
CA ALA A 368 -48.30 -9.54 20.40
C ALA A 368 -49.47 -9.27 19.44
N ASN A 369 -49.22 -9.41 18.13
CA ASN A 369 -50.24 -9.22 17.11
C ASN A 369 -51.30 -10.33 17.16
N PHE A 370 -50.88 -11.57 17.39
CA PHE A 370 -51.79 -12.70 17.60
C PHE A 370 -52.69 -12.49 18.83
N LEU A 371 -52.12 -12.12 19.98
CA LEU A 371 -52.93 -11.88 21.19
C LEU A 371 -53.92 -10.71 20.99
N LYS A 372 -53.51 -9.64 20.30
CA LYS A 372 -54.44 -8.55 19.94
C LYS A 372 -55.57 -9.00 19.03
N SER A 373 -55.29 -9.86 18.05
CA SER A 373 -56.33 -10.39 17.14
C SER A 373 -57.31 -11.33 17.84
N GLN A 374 -56.90 -11.94 18.95
CA GLN A 374 -57.76 -12.72 19.85
C GLN A 374 -58.58 -11.86 20.83
N GLY A 375 -58.50 -10.53 20.74
CA GLY A 375 -59.31 -9.60 21.54
C GLY A 375 -58.74 -9.27 22.92
N PHE A 376 -57.48 -9.65 23.21
CA PHE A 376 -56.84 -9.28 24.47
C PHE A 376 -56.58 -7.77 24.50
N LYS A 377 -56.87 -7.15 25.66
CA LYS A 377 -56.60 -5.72 25.84
C LYS A 377 -55.09 -5.48 25.88
N GLN A 378 -54.67 -4.28 25.52
CA GLN A 378 -53.25 -3.94 25.40
C GLN A 378 -52.46 -4.20 26.70
N GLU A 379 -53.09 -4.06 27.86
CA GLU A 379 -52.49 -4.33 29.17
C GLU A 379 -52.30 -5.83 29.40
N ASP A 380 -53.28 -6.65 29.04
CA ASP A 380 -53.22 -8.12 29.12
C ASP A 380 -52.16 -8.71 28.18
N VAL A 381 -52.06 -8.16 26.96
CA VAL A 381 -51.03 -8.56 25.98
C VAL A 381 -49.64 -8.29 26.53
N LYS A 382 -49.43 -7.14 27.20
CA LYS A 382 -48.13 -6.81 27.81
C LYS A 382 -47.80 -7.72 28.99
N ALA A 383 -48.78 -8.05 29.84
CA ALA A 383 -48.60 -8.97 30.95
C ALA A 383 -48.26 -10.39 30.47
N LEU A 384 -48.95 -10.87 29.43
CA LEU A 384 -48.72 -12.19 28.83
C LEU A 384 -47.36 -12.29 28.12
N LEU A 385 -46.96 -11.28 27.35
CA LEU A 385 -45.64 -11.27 26.70
C LEU A 385 -44.51 -11.32 27.73
N LYS A 386 -44.65 -10.62 28.86
CA LYS A 386 -43.68 -10.67 29.95
C LYS A 386 -43.61 -12.07 30.58
N ALA A 387 -44.77 -12.69 30.81
CA ALA A 387 -44.84 -14.07 31.35
C ALA A 387 -44.33 -15.15 30.38
N ILE A 388 -44.25 -14.86 29.08
CA ILE A 388 -43.67 -15.75 28.06
C ILE A 388 -42.13 -15.57 27.97
N GLN A 389 -41.62 -14.40 28.35
CA GLN A 389 -40.19 -14.10 28.39
C GLN A 389 -39.50 -14.57 29.67
N GLU A 390 -40.22 -14.55 30.79
CA GLU A 390 -39.83 -15.18 32.06
C GLU A 390 -39.92 -16.71 31.97
#